data_AF-A0AAV5D573-F1
#
_entry.id   AF-A0AAV5D573-F1
#
_cell.length_a   1.000
_cell.length_b   1.000
_cell.length_c   1.000
_cell.angle_alpha   90.00
_cell.angle_beta   90.00
_cell.angle_gamma   90.00
#
_symmetry.space_group_name_H-M   'P 1'
#
loop_
_entity.id
_entity.type
_entity.pdbx_description
1 polymer ?
#
loop_
_entity_poly.entity_id
_entity_poly.type
_entity_poly.pdbx_seq_one_letter_code
_entity_poly.pdbx_strand_id
1 'polypeptide(L)'
;MSAPPARTLADLDGDVLAHCAGYLGARDVASLAMACRPLRAAAYSDAGPLARKLSVGWPGPEVVETHRSHGARITCMRHKSSLLVSSSKDSKVRVWDTMAPSSGSSSCVGSTHLGSTGPPVAMKCHQSLCYIAAGSEVTAIDLRTMKKASVLALHNHRILSCEMLPSEWLICTGSKDKALLWDIRKSHELSNTVAELHSDGPVKFLHLDPYKVVTGVPSDGQVHVWETRTGDLLNTLSCGEPPKSIGRSSVSAMAVDGCRIAIAGTSAEGSFVHYRDFLKSSVPASLPGKEVSKFWRPQRSDDNADDTSDDEDY
;
A
#
# COMPACT_ATOMS: atom_id res chain seq x y z
N MET A 1 -25.00 20.90 -22.88
CA MET A 1 -24.33 21.37 -21.65
C MET A 1 -23.06 20.56 -21.50
N SER A 2 -21.89 21.18 -21.68
CA SER A 2 -20.60 20.49 -21.56
C SER A 2 -20.36 20.10 -20.09
N ALA A 3 -19.90 18.88 -19.84
CA ALA A 3 -19.42 18.49 -18.52
C ALA A 3 -18.33 19.48 -18.05
N PRO A 4 -18.30 19.87 -16.77
CA PRO A 4 -17.22 20.72 -16.27
C PRO A 4 -15.87 20.00 -16.49
N PRO A 5 -14.80 20.73 -16.84
CA PRO A 5 -13.49 20.13 -17.02
C PRO A 5 -13.06 19.39 -15.75
N ALA A 6 -12.48 18.20 -15.91
CA ALA A 6 -11.97 17.41 -14.81
C ALA A 6 -10.90 18.23 -14.08
N ARG A 7 -11.18 18.67 -12.85
CA ARG A 7 -10.20 19.40 -12.04
C ARG A 7 -9.12 18.43 -11.57
N THR A 8 -7.89 18.64 -12.03
CA THR A 8 -6.71 17.95 -11.51
C THR A 8 -6.36 18.50 -10.13
N LEU A 9 -5.92 17.65 -9.19
CA LEU A 9 -5.57 18.07 -7.82
C LEU A 9 -4.48 19.17 -7.74
N ALA A 10 -3.76 19.42 -8.84
CA ALA A 10 -2.84 20.54 -8.96
C ALA A 10 -3.56 21.91 -8.90
N ASP A 11 -4.87 21.95 -9.20
CA ASP A 11 -5.72 23.13 -9.19
C ASP A 11 -6.50 23.30 -7.88
N LEU A 12 -6.36 22.37 -6.93
CA LEU A 12 -7.04 22.42 -5.64
C LEU A 12 -6.23 23.27 -4.65
N ASP A 13 -6.94 24.10 -3.89
CA ASP A 13 -6.32 24.87 -2.81
C ASP A 13 -5.81 23.95 -1.68
N GLY A 14 -4.96 24.51 -0.82
CA GLY A 14 -4.38 23.76 0.30
C GLY A 14 -5.41 23.21 1.29
N ASP A 15 -6.60 23.81 1.38
CA ASP A 15 -7.64 23.44 2.34
C ASP A 15 -8.43 22.22 1.86
N VAL A 16 -8.74 22.14 0.57
CA VAL A 16 -9.36 20.97 -0.07
C VAL A 16 -8.40 19.79 -0.08
N LEU A 17 -7.11 20.02 -0.37
CA LEU A 17 -6.06 19.01 -0.25
C LEU A 17 -5.97 18.47 1.18
N ALA A 18 -6.03 19.36 2.18
CA ALA A 18 -6.00 18.96 3.58
C ALA A 18 -7.25 18.18 4.00
N HIS A 19 -8.42 18.53 3.45
CA HIS A 19 -9.65 17.78 3.67
C HIS A 19 -9.55 16.36 3.09
N CYS A 20 -9.05 16.21 1.86
CA CYS A 20 -8.86 14.91 1.21
C CYS A 20 -7.84 14.03 1.97
N ALA A 21 -6.70 14.60 2.34
CA ALA A 21 -5.68 13.91 3.13
C ALA A 21 -6.17 13.56 4.55
N GLY A 22 -7.23 14.21 5.02
CA GLY A 22 -7.91 13.88 6.26
C GLY A 22 -8.58 12.51 6.28
N TYR A 23 -8.77 11.87 5.12
CA TYR A 23 -9.27 10.51 4.97
C TYR A 23 -8.17 9.48 4.66
N LEU A 24 -6.90 9.86 4.76
CA LEU A 24 -5.75 9.00 4.50
C LEU A 24 -4.95 8.77 5.78
N GLY A 25 -4.29 7.61 5.89
CA GLY A 25 -3.39 7.33 7.00
C GLY A 25 -2.12 8.19 6.96
N ALA A 26 -1.46 8.38 8.11
CA ALA A 26 -0.25 9.22 8.19
C ALA A 26 0.89 8.76 7.25
N ARG A 27 1.06 7.43 7.07
CA ARG A 27 2.02 6.85 6.12
C ARG A 27 1.67 7.20 4.67
N ASP A 28 0.39 7.22 4.37
CA ASP A 28 -0.13 7.44 3.02
C ASP A 28 -0.06 8.91 2.63
N VAL A 29 -0.41 9.79 3.56
CA VAL A 29 -0.19 11.24 3.44
C VAL A 29 1.29 11.55 3.20
N ALA A 30 2.20 10.93 3.96
CA ALA A 30 3.63 11.13 3.77
C ALA A 30 4.12 10.63 2.39
N SER A 31 3.60 9.50 1.93
CA SER A 31 3.95 8.95 0.60
C SER A 31 3.43 9.85 -0.53
N LEU A 32 2.20 10.36 -0.39
CA LEU A 32 1.57 11.26 -1.35
C LEU A 32 2.26 12.64 -1.37
N ALA A 33 2.68 13.15 -0.21
CA ALA A 33 3.41 14.42 -0.08
C ALA A 33 4.78 14.37 -0.77
N MET A 34 5.41 13.20 -0.89
CA MET A 34 6.66 13.06 -1.65
C MET A 34 6.46 13.16 -3.16
N ALA A 35 5.24 12.89 -3.64
CA ALA A 35 4.88 12.87 -5.05
C ALA A 35 4.24 14.19 -5.54
N CYS A 36 3.54 14.93 -4.67
CA CYS A 36 2.74 16.10 -5.04
C CYS A 36 3.28 17.36 -4.37
N ARG A 37 3.79 18.34 -5.15
CA ARG A 37 4.38 19.59 -4.60
C ARG A 37 3.38 20.41 -3.74
N PRO A 38 2.12 20.63 -4.16
CA PRO A 38 1.12 21.30 -3.31
C PRO A 38 0.85 20.56 -1.99
N LEU A 39 0.70 19.23 -2.04
CA LEU A 39 0.49 18.43 -0.84
C LEU A 39 1.74 18.40 0.05
N ARG A 40 2.94 18.42 -0.53
CA ARG A 40 4.19 18.61 0.20
C ARG A 40 4.17 19.93 0.96
N ALA A 41 3.83 21.02 0.28
CA ALA A 41 3.74 22.33 0.93
C ALA A 41 2.71 22.33 2.06
N ALA A 42 1.55 21.69 1.87
CA ALA A 42 0.51 21.59 2.90
C ALA A 42 0.90 20.68 4.08
N ALA A 43 1.58 19.55 3.82
CA ALA A 43 1.98 18.58 4.83
C ALA A 43 3.18 19.02 5.67
N TYR A 44 4.09 19.81 5.09
CA TYR A 44 5.29 20.33 5.76
C TYR A 44 5.17 21.81 6.18
N SER A 45 3.99 22.42 6.06
CA SER A 45 3.74 23.78 6.56
C SER A 45 3.28 23.71 8.01
N ASP A 46 4.06 24.26 8.94
CA ASP A 46 3.75 24.27 10.39
C ASP A 46 2.43 24.98 10.76
N ALA A 47 1.88 25.79 9.84
CA ALA A 47 0.69 26.61 10.09
C ALA A 47 -0.59 26.11 9.38
N GLY A 48 -0.48 25.11 8.50
CA GLY A 48 -1.57 24.65 7.64
C GLY A 48 -2.61 23.76 8.36
N PRO A 49 -3.82 23.59 7.79
CA PRO A 49 -4.86 22.73 8.37
C PRO A 49 -4.40 21.28 8.57
N LEU A 50 -3.54 20.79 7.68
CA LEU A 50 -2.97 19.45 7.77
C LEU A 50 -1.98 19.32 8.94
N ALA A 51 -1.07 20.27 9.10
CA ALA A 51 -0.15 20.30 10.23
C ALA A 51 -0.90 20.52 11.54
N ARG A 52 -1.91 21.40 11.59
CA ARG A 52 -2.78 21.55 12.76
C ARG A 52 -3.50 20.25 13.11
N LYS A 53 -4.06 19.53 12.12
CA LYS A 53 -4.72 18.24 12.38
C LYS A 53 -3.73 17.16 12.83
N LEU A 54 -2.52 17.14 12.25
CA LEU A 54 -1.44 16.25 12.66
C LEU A 54 -0.79 16.66 13.99
N SER A 55 -0.93 17.93 14.42
CA SER A 55 -0.32 18.48 15.64
C SER A 55 -1.29 18.68 16.80
N VAL A 56 -2.62 18.63 16.59
CA VAL A 56 -3.60 18.67 17.67
C VAL A 56 -3.34 17.50 18.62
N GLY A 57 -2.76 17.80 19.78
CA GLY A 57 -2.42 16.85 20.83
C GLY A 57 -0.98 16.34 20.83
N TRP A 58 -0.11 16.78 19.92
CA TRP A 58 1.32 16.46 19.98
C TRP A 58 2.02 17.48 20.87
N PRO A 59 2.70 17.07 21.98
CA PRO A 59 3.65 17.95 22.63
C PRO A 59 4.71 18.39 21.61
N GLY A 60 5.33 19.56 21.84
CA GLY A 60 6.33 20.12 20.93
C GLY A 60 7.41 19.11 20.54
N PRO A 61 8.12 19.31 19.42
CA PRO A 61 9.12 18.37 18.91
C PRO A 61 10.35 18.35 19.84
N GLU A 62 10.21 17.71 20.99
CA GLU A 62 11.29 17.46 21.92
C GLU A 62 11.93 16.13 21.54
N VAL A 63 13.19 16.17 21.14
CA VAL A 63 13.96 14.97 20.88
C VAL A 63 14.25 14.32 22.22
N VAL A 64 13.44 13.33 22.59
CA VAL A 64 13.58 12.62 23.87
C VAL A 64 14.85 11.77 23.87
N GLU A 65 15.13 11.03 22.79
CA GLU A 65 16.32 10.18 22.67
C GLU A 65 16.82 10.05 21.22
N THR A 66 18.13 9.93 21.04
CA THR A 66 18.77 9.66 19.73
C THR A 66 19.54 8.34 19.78
N HIS A 67 19.05 7.30 19.09
CA HIS A 67 19.72 6.00 19.00
C HIS A 67 20.55 5.89 17.73
N ARG A 68 21.87 6.07 17.84
CA ARG A 68 22.84 5.86 16.75
C ARG A 68 23.34 4.43 16.77
N SER A 69 22.68 3.53 16.04
CA SER A 69 23.05 2.12 16.12
C SER A 69 23.19 1.43 14.76
N HIS A 70 22.38 1.81 13.77
CA HIS A 70 22.42 1.22 12.44
C HIS A 70 23.40 1.95 11.54
N GLY A 71 24.13 1.20 10.71
CA GLY A 71 25.14 1.77 9.79
C GLY A 71 24.57 2.22 8.44
N ALA A 72 23.26 2.13 8.23
CA ALA A 72 22.60 2.37 6.95
C ALA A 72 21.14 2.81 7.13
N ARG A 73 20.42 3.03 6.02
CA ARG A 73 19.00 3.43 5.99
C ARG A 73 18.14 2.50 6.86
N ILE A 74 17.33 3.11 7.71
CA ILE A 74 16.53 2.43 8.75
C ILE A 74 15.06 2.44 8.34
N THR A 75 14.38 1.33 8.58
CA THR A 75 12.92 1.20 8.62
C THR A 75 12.53 0.87 10.05
N CYS A 76 11.61 1.63 10.66
CA CYS A 76 11.19 1.43 12.05
C CYS A 76 9.66 1.34 12.19
N MET A 77 9.21 0.66 13.23
CA MET A 77 7.79 0.51 13.58
C MET A 77 7.66 0.40 15.10
N ARG A 78 6.67 1.10 15.66
CA ARG A 78 6.28 0.91 17.07
C ARG A 78 5.50 -0.39 17.23
N HIS A 79 5.83 -1.15 18.27
CA HIS A 79 5.14 -2.36 18.65
C HIS A 79 4.70 -2.26 20.11
N LYS A 80 3.39 -2.34 20.36
CA LYS A 80 2.79 -2.02 21.68
C LYS A 80 3.17 -0.60 22.12
N SER A 81 2.88 -0.23 23.37
CA SER A 81 3.20 1.10 23.91
C SER A 81 4.67 1.29 24.25
N SER A 82 5.44 0.21 24.46
CA SER A 82 6.79 0.28 25.04
C SER A 82 7.91 -0.21 24.13
N LEU A 83 7.64 -0.83 22.98
CA LEU A 83 8.70 -1.34 22.11
C LEU A 83 8.75 -0.61 20.77
N LEU A 84 9.96 -0.34 20.32
CA LEU A 84 10.25 0.10 18.96
C LEU A 84 11.08 -0.99 18.27
N VAL A 85 10.71 -1.38 17.07
CA VAL A 85 11.50 -2.31 16.26
C VAL A 85 12.11 -1.53 15.10
N SER A 86 13.41 -1.72 14.87
CA SER A 86 14.12 -1.14 13.74
C SER A 86 14.79 -2.24 12.92
N SER A 87 14.79 -2.07 11.61
CA SER A 87 15.49 -2.91 10.64
C SER A 87 16.30 -2.02 9.71
N SER A 88 17.45 -2.52 9.24
CA SER A 88 18.38 -1.75 8.43
C SER A 88 19.02 -2.60 7.34
N LYS A 89 19.59 -1.94 6.34
CA LYS A 89 20.40 -2.59 5.28
C LYS A 89 21.64 -3.31 5.84
N ASP A 90 22.06 -3.01 7.08
CA ASP A 90 23.08 -3.80 7.79
C ASP A 90 22.63 -5.21 8.19
N SER A 91 21.42 -5.62 7.77
CA SER A 91 20.79 -6.92 8.06
C SER A 91 20.51 -7.14 9.55
N LYS A 92 20.59 -6.09 10.38
CA LYS A 92 20.25 -6.16 11.80
C LYS A 92 18.83 -5.71 12.03
N VAL A 93 18.17 -6.42 12.91
CA VAL A 93 16.88 -6.05 13.49
C VAL A 93 17.11 -5.83 14.97
N ARG A 94 16.74 -4.65 15.45
CA ARG A 94 16.88 -4.27 16.85
C ARG A 94 15.54 -3.93 17.46
N VAL A 95 15.40 -4.23 18.74
CA VAL A 95 14.24 -3.92 19.56
C VAL A 95 14.71 -2.98 20.65
N TRP A 96 13.99 -1.88 20.81
CA TRP A 96 14.27 -0.82 21.76
C TRP A 96 13.12 -0.74 22.75
N ASP A 97 13.44 -0.62 24.02
CA ASP A 97 12.47 -0.24 25.04
C ASP A 97 12.40 1.29 25.10
N THR A 98 11.24 1.85 24.76
CA THR A 98 11.00 3.30 24.75
C THR A 98 10.70 3.87 26.13
N MET A 99 10.53 3.01 27.13
CA MET A 99 10.28 3.40 28.52
C MET A 99 11.53 3.24 29.41
N ALA A 100 12.61 2.66 28.88
CA ALA A 100 13.84 2.48 29.63
C ALA A 100 14.49 3.85 29.92
N PRO A 101 14.95 4.11 31.14
CA PRO A 101 15.61 5.37 31.47
C PRO A 101 16.93 5.52 30.72
N SER A 102 17.19 6.71 30.19
CA SER A 102 18.33 7.12 29.33
C SER A 102 19.71 7.04 30.01
N SER A 103 19.85 6.33 31.13
CA SER A 103 21.06 6.24 31.94
C SER A 103 22.09 5.30 31.32
N GLY A 104 22.76 5.77 30.27
CA GLY A 104 24.07 5.29 29.78
C GLY A 104 24.13 3.87 29.18
N SER A 105 23.17 3.00 29.47
CA SER A 105 23.03 1.68 28.88
C SER A 105 22.15 1.75 27.63
N SER A 106 22.49 0.97 26.61
CA SER A 106 21.71 0.94 25.38
C SER A 106 20.27 0.52 25.68
N SER A 107 19.28 1.31 25.27
CA SER A 107 17.85 0.93 25.32
C SER A 107 17.50 -0.24 24.38
N CYS A 108 18.49 -0.75 23.63
CA CYS A 108 18.38 -1.93 22.80
C CYS A 108 18.26 -3.18 23.67
N VAL A 109 17.03 -3.69 23.83
CA VAL A 109 16.72 -4.90 24.61
C VAL A 109 16.87 -6.18 23.81
N GLY A 110 17.00 -6.10 22.48
CA GLY A 110 17.19 -7.27 21.64
C GLY A 110 17.78 -6.94 20.28
N SER A 111 18.59 -7.86 19.74
CA SER A 111 19.11 -7.76 18.38
C SER A 111 19.16 -9.13 17.73
N THR A 112 18.84 -9.20 16.45
CA THR A 112 19.00 -10.40 15.62
C THR A 112 19.44 -10.05 14.21
N HIS A 113 19.86 -11.05 13.45
CA HIS A 113 20.34 -10.91 12.09
C HIS A 113 19.39 -11.56 11.09
N LEU A 114 19.04 -10.82 10.05
CA LEU A 114 18.34 -11.35 8.87
C LEU A 114 19.33 -12.17 8.04
N GLY A 115 18.84 -13.27 7.45
CA GLY A 115 19.63 -14.08 6.52
C GLY A 115 19.65 -13.48 5.11
N SER A 116 18.63 -12.69 4.77
CA SER A 116 18.44 -12.07 3.46
C SER A 116 19.46 -10.96 3.20
N THR A 117 20.07 -10.98 2.02
CA THR A 117 20.95 -9.92 1.53
C THR A 117 20.13 -8.83 0.84
N GLY A 118 19.60 -7.86 1.59
CA GLY A 118 18.85 -6.76 1.00
C GLY A 118 18.33 -5.73 2.00
N PRO A 119 18.04 -4.50 1.56
CA PRO A 119 17.39 -3.51 2.42
C PRO A 119 15.96 -3.99 2.79
N PRO A 120 15.49 -3.70 4.00
CA PRO A 120 14.11 -3.99 4.38
C PRO A 120 13.14 -3.12 3.56
N VAL A 121 12.16 -3.77 2.93
CA VAL A 121 11.11 -3.15 2.11
C VAL A 121 9.88 -2.84 2.97
N ALA A 122 9.49 -3.77 3.84
CA ALA A 122 8.36 -3.62 4.74
C ALA A 122 8.60 -4.33 6.06
N MET A 123 7.93 -3.85 7.10
CA MET A 123 7.94 -4.43 8.44
C MET A 123 6.54 -4.34 9.04
N LYS A 124 6.09 -5.39 9.73
CA LYS A 124 4.81 -5.41 10.44
C LYS A 124 4.94 -6.23 11.71
N CYS A 125 4.54 -5.67 12.85
CA CYS A 125 4.45 -6.43 14.09
C CYS A 125 3.01 -6.90 14.34
N HIS A 126 2.86 -8.14 14.82
CA HIS A 126 1.59 -8.72 15.24
C HIS A 126 1.83 -9.67 16.41
N GLN A 127 1.17 -9.41 17.55
CA GLN A 127 1.32 -10.15 18.81
C GLN A 127 2.75 -10.16 19.38
N SER A 128 3.50 -11.26 19.21
CA SER A 128 4.91 -11.38 19.60
C SER A 128 5.84 -11.53 18.41
N LEU A 129 5.30 -11.49 17.18
CA LEU A 129 6.05 -11.66 15.95
C LEU A 129 6.27 -10.32 15.24
N CYS A 130 7.46 -10.16 14.69
CA CYS A 130 7.79 -9.11 13.73
C CYS A 130 8.10 -9.73 12.39
N TYR A 131 7.30 -9.39 11.38
CA TYR A 131 7.47 -9.82 10.00
C TYR A 131 8.26 -8.76 9.25
N ILE A 132 9.30 -9.18 8.53
CA ILE A 132 10.17 -8.30 7.77
C ILE A 132 10.37 -8.85 6.38
N ALA A 133 10.04 -8.05 5.37
CA ALA A 133 10.29 -8.35 3.96
C ALA A 133 11.59 -7.68 3.53
N ALA A 134 12.57 -8.48 3.09
CA ALA A 134 13.86 -7.99 2.63
C ALA A 134 14.42 -8.90 1.54
N GLY A 135 14.98 -8.30 0.48
CA GLY A 135 15.52 -9.04 -0.65
C GLY A 135 14.46 -9.90 -1.36
N SER A 136 14.55 -11.22 -1.19
CA SER A 136 13.63 -12.21 -1.74
C SER A 136 13.06 -13.12 -0.65
N GLU A 137 12.96 -12.63 0.58
CA GLU A 137 12.47 -13.40 1.71
C GLU A 137 11.58 -12.55 2.61
N VAL A 138 10.61 -13.20 3.28
CA VAL A 138 9.88 -12.63 4.40
C VAL A 138 10.19 -13.44 5.65
N THR A 139 10.84 -12.82 6.63
CA THR A 139 11.22 -13.47 7.89
C THR A 139 10.29 -13.04 9.01
N ALA A 140 9.73 -13.99 9.76
CA ALA A 140 9.06 -13.74 11.03
C ALA A 140 10.04 -13.94 12.19
N ILE A 141 10.16 -12.96 13.07
CA ILE A 141 11.04 -12.97 14.25
C ILE A 141 10.17 -12.93 15.49
N ASP A 142 10.38 -13.87 16.42
CA ASP A 142 9.81 -13.77 17.76
C ASP A 142 10.55 -12.71 18.56
N LEU A 143 9.84 -11.62 18.88
CA LEU A 143 10.38 -10.46 19.59
C LEU A 143 10.76 -10.77 21.05
N ARG A 144 10.25 -11.85 21.64
CA ARG A 144 10.60 -12.26 23.01
C ARG A 144 11.91 -13.03 23.05
N THR A 145 12.16 -13.86 22.04
CA THR A 145 13.35 -14.73 21.98
C THR A 145 14.43 -14.21 21.03
N MET A 146 14.09 -13.22 20.20
CA MET A 146 14.89 -12.69 19.08
C MET A 146 15.34 -13.77 18.08
N LYS A 147 14.63 -14.90 18.03
CA LYS A 147 14.88 -16.00 17.10
C LYS A 147 13.95 -15.90 15.89
N LYS A 148 14.42 -16.40 14.74
CA LYS A 148 13.58 -16.56 13.55
C LYS A 148 12.54 -17.64 13.82
N ALA A 149 11.27 -17.28 13.76
CA ALA A 149 10.14 -18.19 13.92
C ALA A 149 9.81 -18.89 12.60
N SER A 150 9.86 -18.16 11.49
CA SER A 150 9.68 -18.71 10.14
C SER A 150 10.39 -17.86 9.09
N VAL A 151 10.71 -18.47 7.95
CA VAL A 151 11.29 -17.82 6.78
C VAL A 151 10.51 -18.27 5.56
N LEU A 152 9.86 -17.33 4.89
CA LEU A 152 9.24 -17.54 3.59
C LEU A 152 10.23 -17.11 2.51
N ALA A 153 10.88 -18.09 1.88
CA ALA A 153 11.80 -17.85 0.77
C ALA A 153 11.03 -17.72 -0.56
N LEU A 154 11.21 -16.59 -1.24
CA LEU A 154 10.54 -16.26 -2.49
C LEU A 154 11.52 -16.39 -3.66
N HIS A 155 11.73 -17.62 -4.12
CA HIS A 155 12.65 -17.90 -5.24
C HIS A 155 12.25 -17.12 -6.50
N ASN A 156 13.24 -16.50 -7.16
CA ASN A 156 13.05 -15.66 -8.36
C ASN A 156 12.08 -14.49 -8.18
N HIS A 157 11.75 -14.11 -6.95
CA HIS A 157 10.80 -13.04 -6.66
C HIS A 157 11.44 -12.01 -5.73
N ARG A 158 12.18 -11.07 -6.34
CA ARG A 158 12.74 -9.92 -5.60
C ARG A 158 11.61 -8.98 -5.19
N ILE A 159 11.50 -8.75 -3.89
CA ILE A 159 10.46 -7.91 -3.29
C ILE A 159 10.77 -6.44 -3.61
N LEU A 160 9.85 -5.78 -4.32
CA LEU A 160 9.86 -4.34 -4.60
C LEU A 160 8.87 -3.59 -3.70
N SER A 161 7.75 -4.23 -3.39
CA SER A 161 6.72 -3.74 -2.47
C SER A 161 6.19 -4.90 -1.64
N CYS A 162 5.74 -4.63 -0.42
CA CYS A 162 5.16 -5.66 0.42
C CYS A 162 4.16 -5.05 1.41
N GLU A 163 3.02 -5.71 1.55
CA GLU A 163 2.04 -5.44 2.58
C GLU A 163 1.70 -6.73 3.31
N MET A 164 1.51 -6.62 4.62
CA MET A 164 1.34 -7.75 5.51
C MET A 164 0.12 -7.52 6.37
N LEU A 165 -0.75 -8.52 6.38
CA LEU A 165 -1.92 -8.59 7.24
C LEU A 165 -1.86 -9.89 8.07
N PRO A 166 -0.96 -9.98 9.08
CA PRO A 166 -0.78 -11.21 9.84
C PRO A 166 -2.00 -11.63 10.66
N SER A 167 -2.93 -10.71 10.94
CA SER A 167 -4.21 -11.01 11.60
C SER A 167 -5.10 -11.90 10.74
N GLU A 168 -5.05 -11.73 9.42
CA GLU A 168 -5.76 -12.55 8.43
C GLU A 168 -4.84 -13.60 7.80
N TRP A 169 -3.62 -13.76 8.33
CA TRP A 169 -2.63 -14.72 7.83
C TRP A 169 -2.18 -14.44 6.39
N LEU A 170 -2.29 -13.19 5.92
CA LEU A 170 -1.99 -12.83 4.53
C LEU A 170 -0.72 -11.99 4.42
N ILE A 171 0.09 -12.29 3.42
CA ILE A 171 1.21 -11.45 3.00
C ILE A 171 1.16 -11.31 1.49
N CYS A 172 1.20 -10.07 1.00
CA CYS A 172 1.31 -9.79 -0.42
C CYS A 172 2.67 -9.15 -0.71
N THR A 173 3.34 -9.64 -1.74
CA THR A 173 4.65 -9.16 -2.19
C THR A 173 4.61 -8.86 -3.67
N GLY A 174 5.00 -7.64 -4.07
CA GLY A 174 5.17 -7.26 -5.47
C GLY A 174 6.60 -7.44 -5.97
N SER A 175 6.75 -7.97 -7.18
CA SER A 175 8.01 -8.11 -7.94
C SER A 175 8.00 -7.24 -9.20
N LYS A 176 8.90 -7.57 -10.14
CA LYS A 176 9.04 -6.89 -11.43
C LYS A 176 7.87 -7.15 -12.39
N ASP A 177 7.18 -8.26 -12.24
CA ASP A 177 6.27 -8.86 -13.23
C ASP A 177 4.97 -9.42 -12.61
N LYS A 178 4.88 -9.47 -11.29
CA LYS A 178 3.70 -9.97 -10.59
C LYS A 178 3.63 -9.48 -9.17
N ALA A 179 2.49 -9.70 -8.54
CA ALA A 179 2.41 -9.77 -7.09
C ALA A 179 1.97 -11.17 -6.67
N LEU A 180 2.52 -11.66 -5.56
CA LEU A 180 2.19 -12.95 -5.00
C LEU A 180 1.50 -12.75 -3.66
N LEU A 181 0.35 -13.41 -3.49
CA LEU A 181 -0.38 -13.47 -2.24
C LEU A 181 -0.10 -14.81 -1.55
N TRP A 182 0.26 -14.76 -0.28
CA TRP A 182 0.69 -15.90 0.52
C TRP A 182 -0.17 -16.05 1.77
N ASP A 183 -0.48 -17.30 2.13
CA ASP A 183 -1.05 -17.65 3.44
C ASP A 183 0.07 -18.09 4.37
N ILE A 184 0.29 -17.35 5.46
CA ILE A 184 1.38 -17.57 6.43
C ILE A 184 1.26 -18.97 7.07
N ARG A 185 0.05 -19.52 7.19
CA ARG A 185 -0.18 -20.84 7.80
C ARG A 185 0.29 -21.98 6.92
N LYS A 186 0.30 -21.78 5.61
CA LYS A 186 0.59 -22.84 4.66
C LYS A 186 2.08 -23.13 4.49
N SER A 187 2.96 -22.32 5.10
CA SER A 187 4.44 -22.32 5.07
C SER A 187 5.19 -23.65 4.89
N HIS A 188 4.57 -24.80 5.19
CA HIS A 188 5.15 -26.14 5.06
C HIS A 188 4.80 -26.87 3.75
N GLU A 189 3.91 -26.33 2.90
CA GLU A 189 3.49 -26.95 1.64
C GLU A 189 4.29 -26.43 0.42
N LEU A 190 4.40 -27.26 -0.63
CA LEU A 190 5.17 -26.96 -1.85
C LEU A 190 4.62 -25.75 -2.64
N SER A 191 3.36 -25.36 -2.43
CA SER A 191 2.74 -24.19 -3.05
C SER A 191 2.07 -23.32 -1.98
N ASN A 192 2.85 -22.41 -1.38
CA ASN A 192 2.36 -21.49 -0.35
C ASN A 192 1.56 -20.30 -0.93
N THR A 193 1.46 -20.21 -2.26
CA THR A 193 0.83 -19.10 -2.97
C THR A 193 -0.69 -19.29 -3.01
N VAL A 194 -1.43 -18.32 -2.46
CA VAL A 194 -2.89 -18.24 -2.56
C VAL A 194 -3.29 -17.80 -3.97
N ALA A 195 -2.62 -16.77 -4.49
CA ALA A 195 -2.89 -16.21 -5.80
C ALA A 195 -1.65 -15.56 -6.41
N GLU A 196 -1.56 -15.61 -7.74
CA GLU A 196 -0.59 -14.87 -8.54
C GLU A 196 -1.32 -13.76 -9.30
N LEU A 197 -1.00 -12.51 -8.96
CA LEU A 197 -1.59 -11.31 -9.54
C LEU A 197 -0.67 -10.82 -10.65
N HIS A 198 -1.02 -11.12 -11.90
CA HIS A 198 -0.18 -10.80 -13.06
C HIS A 198 -0.04 -9.29 -13.26
N SER A 199 1.13 -8.84 -13.74
CA SER A 199 1.42 -7.42 -13.93
C SER A 199 2.39 -7.20 -15.09
N ASP A 200 2.06 -6.27 -15.98
CA ASP A 200 2.92 -5.93 -17.14
C ASP A 200 4.14 -5.07 -16.75
N GLY A 201 4.36 -4.85 -15.45
CA GLY A 201 5.48 -4.06 -14.95
C GLY A 201 5.70 -4.19 -13.44
N PRO A 202 6.70 -3.43 -12.92
CA PRO A 202 7.15 -3.58 -11.55
C PRO A 202 6.10 -3.06 -10.55
N VAL A 203 5.58 -3.96 -9.72
CA VAL A 203 4.59 -3.63 -8.69
C VAL A 203 5.29 -2.92 -7.53
N LYS A 204 5.28 -1.59 -7.55
CA LYS A 204 5.91 -0.75 -6.51
C LYS A 204 4.93 -0.23 -5.47
N PHE A 205 3.66 -0.11 -5.83
CA PHE A 205 2.62 0.30 -4.91
C PHE A 205 1.71 -0.89 -4.66
N LEU A 206 1.43 -1.14 -3.39
CA LEU A 206 0.68 -2.31 -2.97
C LEU A 206 -0.16 -1.90 -1.77
N HIS A 207 -1.40 -2.34 -1.77
CA HIS A 207 -2.29 -2.32 -0.61
C HIS A 207 -2.94 -3.69 -0.45
N LEU A 208 -3.09 -4.16 0.78
CA LEU A 208 -3.69 -5.44 1.11
C LEU A 208 -4.70 -5.26 2.25
N ASP A 209 -5.94 -5.64 1.98
CA ASP A 209 -6.97 -5.81 2.98
C ASP A 209 -7.59 -7.24 2.89
N PRO A 210 -8.47 -7.64 3.82
CA PRO A 210 -9.06 -8.98 3.83
C PRO A 210 -9.86 -9.33 2.56
N TYR A 211 -10.27 -8.33 1.79
CA TYR A 211 -11.22 -8.44 0.68
C TYR A 211 -10.59 -8.15 -0.68
N LYS A 212 -9.64 -7.22 -0.76
CA LYS A 212 -8.96 -6.83 -1.99
C LYS A 212 -7.47 -6.60 -1.83
N VAL A 213 -6.78 -6.79 -2.96
CA VAL A 213 -5.41 -6.32 -3.17
C VAL A 213 -5.46 -5.19 -4.19
N VAL A 214 -4.74 -4.10 -3.94
CA VAL A 214 -4.59 -3.02 -4.92
C VAL A 214 -3.13 -2.96 -5.33
N THR A 215 -2.84 -3.15 -6.61
CA THR A 215 -1.49 -3.05 -7.16
C THR A 215 -1.38 -1.82 -8.04
N GLY A 216 -0.30 -1.06 -7.85
CA GLY A 216 0.04 0.08 -8.68
C GLY A 216 1.42 -0.11 -9.27
N VAL A 217 1.51 0.05 -10.57
CA VAL A 217 2.76 -0.01 -11.31
C VAL A 217 3.08 1.42 -11.77
N PRO A 218 4.35 1.84 -11.68
CA PRO A 218 4.69 3.23 -12.00
C PRO A 218 4.56 3.58 -13.48
N SER A 219 4.80 2.65 -14.41
CA SER A 219 5.06 2.97 -15.82
C SER A 219 3.85 2.83 -16.75
N ASP A 220 2.81 2.16 -16.30
CA ASP A 220 1.58 1.85 -17.05
C ASP A 220 0.44 2.83 -16.74
N GLY A 221 0.54 3.63 -15.67
CA GLY A 221 -0.48 4.62 -15.33
C GLY A 221 -1.82 3.98 -14.92
N GLN A 222 -1.80 2.68 -14.61
CA GLN A 222 -2.95 1.89 -14.20
C GLN A 222 -2.79 1.44 -12.75
N VAL A 223 -3.92 1.32 -12.07
CA VAL A 223 -3.99 0.68 -10.75
C VAL A 223 -4.98 -0.47 -10.85
N HIS A 224 -4.54 -1.67 -10.55
CA HIS A 224 -5.35 -2.87 -10.61
C HIS A 224 -5.90 -3.21 -9.22
N VAL A 225 -7.16 -3.63 -9.17
CA VAL A 225 -7.84 -4.08 -7.95
C VAL A 225 -8.21 -5.54 -8.14
N TRP A 226 -7.80 -6.36 -7.20
CA TRP A 226 -7.94 -7.81 -7.23
C TRP A 226 -8.74 -8.28 -6.02
N GLU A 227 -9.42 -9.41 -6.13
CA GLU A 227 -10.05 -10.07 -5.00
C GLU A 227 -9.01 -10.86 -4.19
N THR A 228 -8.95 -10.65 -2.88
CA THR A 228 -7.92 -11.26 -2.01
C THR A 228 -8.03 -12.79 -1.94
N ARG A 229 -9.22 -13.38 -2.10
CA ARG A 229 -9.40 -14.82 -1.93
C ARG A 229 -9.09 -15.63 -3.19
N THR A 230 -9.52 -15.14 -4.33
CA THR A 230 -9.42 -15.83 -5.63
C THR A 230 -8.19 -15.38 -6.42
N GLY A 231 -7.76 -14.13 -6.21
CA GLY A 231 -6.78 -13.50 -7.08
C GLY A 231 -7.38 -12.92 -8.36
N ASP A 232 -8.71 -12.89 -8.48
CA ASP A 232 -9.36 -12.42 -9.70
C ASP A 232 -9.23 -10.91 -9.86
N LEU A 233 -8.95 -10.46 -11.08
CA LEU A 233 -8.91 -9.03 -11.40
C LEU A 233 -10.33 -8.46 -11.39
N LEU A 234 -10.63 -7.60 -10.42
CA LEU A 234 -11.94 -6.95 -10.27
C LEU A 234 -12.02 -5.67 -11.09
N ASN A 235 -10.99 -4.83 -11.04
CA ASN A 235 -11.02 -3.49 -11.65
C ASN A 235 -9.64 -3.07 -12.16
N THR A 236 -9.63 -2.24 -13.19
CA THR A 236 -8.45 -1.48 -13.63
C THR A 236 -8.79 0.01 -13.66
N LEU A 237 -8.13 0.78 -12.80
CA LEU A 237 -8.32 2.21 -12.61
C LEU A 237 -7.27 2.98 -13.42
N SER A 238 -7.68 3.61 -14.52
CA SER A 238 -6.79 4.45 -15.33
C SER A 238 -6.56 5.82 -14.71
N CYS A 239 -5.31 6.26 -14.66
CA CYS A 239 -4.88 7.52 -14.07
C CYS A 239 -4.51 8.60 -15.12
N GLY A 240 -5.05 8.48 -16.34
CA GLY A 240 -4.81 9.43 -17.43
C GLY A 240 -5.79 9.22 -18.58
N GLU A 241 -5.72 10.09 -19.58
CA GLU A 241 -6.47 9.99 -20.83
C GLU A 241 -6.17 8.67 -21.58
N PRO A 242 -7.08 8.20 -22.47
CA PRO A 242 -6.90 6.97 -23.23
C PRO A 242 -5.57 6.95 -24.03
N PRO A 243 -5.09 5.75 -24.43
CA PRO A 243 -3.77 5.51 -25.03
C PRO A 243 -3.45 6.20 -26.37
N LYS A 244 -4.21 7.24 -26.76
CA LYS A 244 -4.03 8.04 -27.97
C LYS A 244 -3.07 9.23 -27.78
N SER A 245 -2.64 9.55 -26.56
CA SER A 245 -1.63 10.58 -26.31
C SER A 245 -0.24 9.95 -26.07
N ILE A 246 0.78 10.49 -26.72
CA ILE A 246 2.19 10.07 -26.68
C ILE A 246 2.84 10.32 -25.29
N GLY A 247 2.04 10.76 -24.31
CA GLY A 247 2.46 11.05 -22.94
C GLY A 247 2.39 9.83 -22.04
N ARG A 248 3.53 9.38 -21.52
CA ARG A 248 3.57 8.33 -20.49
C ARG A 248 2.98 8.87 -19.18
N SER A 249 1.77 8.44 -18.83
CA SER A 249 1.24 8.63 -17.47
C SER A 249 1.98 7.70 -16.51
N SER A 250 2.41 8.23 -15.39
CA SER A 250 3.20 7.52 -14.39
C SER A 250 2.59 7.67 -13.01
N VAL A 251 2.45 6.56 -12.28
CA VAL A 251 2.02 6.57 -10.89
C VAL A 251 3.24 6.76 -9.99
N SER A 252 3.19 7.74 -9.10
CA SER A 252 4.28 8.08 -8.17
C SER A 252 3.94 7.81 -6.72
N ALA A 253 2.65 7.80 -6.36
CA ALA A 253 2.18 7.37 -5.04
C ALA A 253 0.74 6.84 -5.11
N MET A 254 0.42 5.93 -4.20
CA MET A 254 -0.91 5.36 -4.03
C MET A 254 -1.22 5.22 -2.55
N ALA A 255 -2.46 5.51 -2.19
CA ALA A 255 -3.00 5.40 -0.85
C ALA A 255 -4.39 4.78 -0.94
N VAL A 256 -4.69 3.82 -0.07
CA VAL A 256 -5.97 3.13 -0.05
C VAL A 256 -6.46 3.04 1.39
N ASP A 257 -7.72 3.43 1.61
CA ASP A 257 -8.41 3.29 2.89
C ASP A 257 -9.82 2.74 2.64
N GLY A 258 -10.01 1.44 2.85
CA GLY A 258 -11.29 0.77 2.59
C GLY A 258 -11.80 1.04 1.18
N CYS A 259 -12.95 1.71 1.04
CA CYS A 259 -13.54 2.06 -0.27
C CYS A 259 -12.95 3.32 -0.92
N ARG A 260 -11.88 3.90 -0.39
CA ARG A 260 -11.30 5.16 -0.88
C ARG A 260 -9.90 4.92 -1.41
N ILE A 261 -9.59 5.53 -2.55
CA ILE A 261 -8.29 5.39 -3.21
C ILE A 261 -7.82 6.78 -3.64
N ALA A 262 -6.60 7.16 -3.23
CA ALA A 262 -5.91 8.34 -3.73
C ALA A 262 -4.66 7.92 -4.51
N ILE A 263 -4.50 8.42 -5.73
CA ILE A 263 -3.38 8.08 -6.62
C ILE A 263 -2.76 9.39 -7.09
N ALA A 264 -1.46 9.57 -6.88
CA ALA A 264 -0.71 10.69 -7.45
C ALA A 264 0.20 10.19 -8.57
N GLY A 265 0.40 11.05 -9.56
CA GLY A 265 1.21 10.74 -10.70
C GLY A 265 1.58 11.95 -11.54
N THR A 266 2.27 11.68 -12.64
CA THR A 266 2.63 12.68 -13.63
C THR A 266 2.17 12.20 -15.00
N SER A 267 1.49 13.06 -15.73
CA SER A 267 1.11 12.87 -17.13
C SER A 267 1.85 13.89 -18.02
N ALA A 268 1.63 13.84 -19.33
CA ALA A 268 2.16 14.86 -20.25
C ALA A 268 1.64 16.27 -19.96
N GLU A 269 0.48 16.40 -19.33
CA GLU A 269 -0.17 17.69 -19.02
C GLU A 269 0.25 18.24 -17.65
N GLY A 270 0.93 17.44 -16.83
CA GLY A 270 1.40 17.86 -15.51
C GLY A 270 1.24 16.80 -14.42
N SER A 271 1.45 17.22 -13.18
CA SER A 271 1.22 16.35 -12.01
C SER A 271 -0.27 16.28 -11.71
N PHE A 272 -0.79 15.07 -11.51
CA PHE A 272 -2.18 14.85 -11.13
C PHE A 272 -2.25 14.12 -9.79
N VAL A 273 -3.39 14.27 -9.12
CA VAL A 273 -3.80 13.32 -8.09
C VAL A 273 -5.28 13.03 -8.30
N HIS A 274 -5.65 11.76 -8.29
CA HIS A 274 -7.03 11.31 -8.37
C HIS A 274 -7.44 10.77 -7.02
N TYR A 275 -8.52 11.31 -6.47
CA TYR A 275 -9.21 10.75 -5.33
C TYR A 275 -10.51 10.11 -5.81
N ARG A 276 -10.71 8.83 -5.50
CA ARG A 276 -11.93 8.08 -5.81
C ARG A 276 -12.52 7.57 -4.51
N ASP A 277 -13.75 7.99 -4.24
CA ASP A 277 -14.55 7.47 -3.13
C ASP A 277 -15.63 6.57 -3.69
N PHE A 278 -15.54 5.30 -3.35
CA PHE A 278 -16.50 4.31 -3.81
C PHE A 278 -17.58 3.95 -2.79
N LEU A 279 -17.70 4.70 -1.68
CA LEU A 279 -18.73 4.48 -0.66
C LEU A 279 -20.16 4.73 -1.17
N LYS A 280 -20.33 5.68 -2.10
CA LYS A 280 -21.63 6.10 -2.65
C LYS A 280 -21.88 5.64 -4.07
N SER A 281 -20.88 5.02 -4.69
CA SER A 281 -21.13 4.43 -5.99
C SER A 281 -22.19 3.34 -5.76
N SER A 282 -23.25 3.39 -6.55
CA SER A 282 -24.32 2.39 -6.57
C SER A 282 -24.93 2.50 -7.94
N VAL A 283 -24.99 1.39 -8.67
CA VAL A 283 -25.87 1.25 -9.83
C VAL A 283 -26.69 -0.01 -9.60
N PRO A 284 -28.00 -0.01 -9.91
CA PRO A 284 -28.91 -1.04 -9.46
C PRO A 284 -28.61 -2.38 -10.14
N ALA A 285 -28.51 -3.44 -9.35
CA ALA A 285 -28.71 -4.79 -9.86
C ALA A 285 -30.21 -4.97 -10.13
N SER A 286 -30.63 -5.09 -11.39
CA SER A 286 -31.98 -5.56 -11.69
C SER A 286 -31.97 -7.07 -11.86
N LEU A 287 -32.27 -7.81 -10.77
CA LEU A 287 -33.16 -8.98 -10.71
C LEU A 287 -33.28 -9.45 -9.23
N PRO A 288 -34.47 -9.90 -8.79
CA PRO A 288 -34.76 -10.07 -7.37
C PRO A 288 -34.16 -11.38 -6.84
N GLY A 289 -33.35 -11.30 -5.78
CA GLY A 289 -33.09 -12.44 -4.89
C GLY A 289 -31.65 -12.84 -4.60
N LYS A 290 -30.61 -12.15 -5.09
CA LYS A 290 -29.21 -12.45 -4.72
C LYS A 290 -28.36 -11.19 -4.45
N GLU A 291 -27.51 -11.30 -3.44
CA GLU A 291 -26.75 -10.25 -2.74
C GLU A 291 -26.01 -9.25 -3.64
N VAL A 292 -25.99 -7.98 -3.19
CA VAL A 292 -25.47 -6.82 -3.93
C VAL A 292 -24.01 -6.51 -3.62
N SER A 293 -23.34 -6.02 -4.69
CA SER A 293 -22.06 -5.30 -4.82
C SER A 293 -20.81 -6.07 -4.46
N LYS A 294 -19.85 -6.17 -5.39
CA LYS A 294 -18.45 -6.39 -4.98
C LYS A 294 -17.47 -5.51 -5.78
N PHE A 295 -17.56 -4.20 -5.55
CA PHE A 295 -16.39 -3.31 -5.53
C PHE A 295 -15.84 -2.68 -6.85
N TRP A 296 -16.73 -2.34 -7.79
CA TRP A 296 -16.51 -1.39 -8.91
C TRP A 296 -15.80 -1.99 -10.11
N ARG A 297 -16.42 -2.02 -11.30
CA ARG A 297 -15.82 -2.56 -12.54
C ARG A 297 -15.88 -1.53 -13.69
N PRO A 298 -14.89 -1.46 -14.60
CA PRO A 298 -15.00 -0.86 -15.91
C PRO A 298 -15.14 -1.97 -16.98
N GLN A 299 -16.17 -1.93 -17.82
CA GLN A 299 -16.18 -2.74 -19.04
C GLN A 299 -15.23 -2.12 -20.07
N ARG A 300 -14.29 -2.91 -20.61
CA ARG A 300 -13.66 -2.63 -21.90
C ARG A 300 -14.53 -3.21 -23.01
N SER A 301 -14.44 -2.53 -24.15
CA SER A 301 -15.19 -2.68 -25.39
C SER A 301 -14.99 -4.02 -26.08
N ASP A 302 -15.98 -4.31 -26.93
CA ASP A 302 -16.05 -5.32 -28.00
C ASP A 302 -16.55 -6.70 -27.59
N ASP A 303 -17.82 -6.96 -27.92
CA ASP A 303 -18.17 -7.97 -28.94
C ASP A 303 -19.64 -7.76 -29.35
N ASN A 304 -19.84 -6.99 -30.43
CA ASN A 304 -21.01 -7.18 -31.28
C ASN A 304 -20.79 -8.49 -32.03
N ALA A 305 -21.31 -9.57 -31.49
CA ALA A 305 -21.53 -10.80 -32.23
C ALA A 305 -23.00 -11.18 -32.07
N ASP A 306 -23.62 -11.30 -33.23
CA ASP A 306 -24.93 -11.87 -33.51
C ASP A 306 -25.28 -13.06 -32.61
N ASP A 307 -26.56 -13.24 -32.28
CA ASP A 307 -27.36 -14.24 -32.99
C ASP A 307 -28.78 -14.35 -32.42
N THR A 308 -29.75 -14.35 -33.35
CA THR A 308 -30.97 -15.20 -33.44
C THR A 308 -31.85 -15.41 -32.21
N SER A 309 -33.16 -15.60 -32.27
CA SER A 309 -34.22 -15.60 -33.28
C SER A 309 -35.49 -15.93 -32.45
N ASP A 310 -36.60 -16.16 -33.16
CA ASP A 310 -37.83 -16.80 -32.70
C ASP A 310 -38.82 -15.80 -32.11
N ASP A 311 -39.80 -15.39 -32.92
CA ASP A 311 -41.03 -16.13 -33.22
C ASP A 311 -41.90 -16.30 -31.97
N GLU A 312 -43.07 -15.67 -31.98
CA GLU A 312 -44.30 -16.39 -31.64
C GLU A 312 -45.52 -15.61 -32.16
N ASP A 313 -46.19 -16.25 -33.11
CA ASP A 313 -47.55 -16.00 -33.57
C ASP A 313 -48.57 -16.09 -32.42
N TYR A 314 -49.51 -15.15 -32.37
CA TYR A 314 -50.97 -15.31 -32.51
C TYR A 314 -51.73 -14.04 -32.08
#